data_AF-A0A3B8TMH6-F1
#
_entry.id   AF-A0A3B8TMH6-F1
#
_cell.length_a   1.000
_cell.length_b   1.000
_cell.length_c   1.000
_cell.angle_alpha   90.00
_cell.angle_beta   90.00
_cell.angle_gamma   90.00
#
_symmetry.space_group_name_H-M   'P 1'
#
loop_
_entity.id
_entity.type
_entity.pdbx_description
1 polymer ?
#
loop_
_entity_poly.entity_id
_entity_poly.type
_entity_poly.pdbx_seq_one_letter_code
_entity_poly.pdbx_strand_id
1 'polypeptide(L)'
;MMKNAKYFLIVCALSVFSNLSAGTDSLLLSHESGWYEASFLLEASSIVGEIVYEINGTTPTRRSPRWRGSMKVNSTTLIRFGVKHESKIILEKTCLYLVDFESTIPVLSLGTAPANLFDSVKGIYVPGHRAYRDTTKTAVSVYYANANYTQKWERDVQVNYLVPGEGEVIHQAAGLRIFGGLTRHSAEKSLRI
;
A
#
# COMPACT_ATOMS: atom_id res chain seq x y z
N MET A 1 -1.67 -59.36 28.76
CA MET A 1 -1.41 -58.06 29.42
C MET A 1 -0.75 -57.15 28.41
N MET A 2 -1.51 -56.18 27.89
CA MET A 2 -1.22 -55.40 26.67
C MET A 2 -0.10 -54.38 26.87
N LYS A 3 0.79 -54.28 25.87
CA LYS A 3 1.85 -53.29 25.77
C LYS A 3 1.26 -51.94 25.33
N ASN A 4 1.49 -50.89 26.11
CA ASN A 4 1.13 -49.51 25.77
C ASN A 4 2.07 -48.97 24.69
N ALA A 5 1.58 -48.87 23.45
CA ALA A 5 2.25 -48.13 22.39
C ALA A 5 1.92 -46.64 22.53
N LYS A 6 2.95 -45.80 22.74
CA LYS A 6 2.83 -44.34 22.66
C LYS A 6 2.91 -43.95 21.19
N TYR A 7 1.79 -43.52 20.60
CA TYR A 7 1.78 -42.95 19.25
C TYR A 7 2.31 -41.52 19.32
N PHE A 8 3.47 -41.29 18.69
CA PHE A 8 4.05 -39.96 18.48
C PHE A 8 3.50 -39.42 17.15
N LEU A 9 2.61 -38.43 17.22
CA LEU A 9 2.01 -37.81 16.05
C LEU A 9 3.00 -36.79 15.47
N ILE A 10 3.67 -37.13 14.37
CA ILE A 10 4.47 -36.17 13.59
C ILE A 10 3.52 -35.49 12.61
N VAL A 11 3.18 -34.21 12.86
CA VAL A 11 2.50 -33.37 11.88
C VAL A 11 3.56 -32.78 10.96
N CYS A 12 3.88 -33.48 9.87
CA CYS A 12 4.58 -32.89 8.74
C CYS A 12 3.58 -32.07 7.92
N ALA A 13 3.63 -30.74 8.02
CA ALA A 13 2.95 -29.88 7.07
C ALA A 13 3.71 -29.97 5.72
N LEU A 14 3.27 -30.85 4.83
CA LEU A 14 3.63 -30.78 3.41
C LEU A 14 2.89 -29.59 2.80
N SER A 15 3.58 -28.47 2.59
CA SER A 15 3.10 -27.45 1.67
C SER A 15 3.33 -27.95 0.24
N VAL A 16 2.27 -28.44 -0.38
CA VAL A 16 2.23 -28.75 -1.81
C VAL A 16 2.26 -27.43 -2.57
N PHE A 17 3.40 -27.08 -3.16
CA PHE A 17 3.45 -26.06 -4.21
C PHE A 17 2.94 -26.69 -5.50
N SER A 18 1.64 -26.60 -5.75
CA SER A 18 1.08 -26.91 -7.07
C SER A 18 0.49 -25.65 -7.66
N ASN A 19 1.29 -25.00 -8.52
CA ASN A 19 0.89 -24.25 -9.71
C ASN A 19 2.17 -23.72 -10.37
N LEU A 20 2.68 -24.40 -11.40
CA LEU A 20 3.64 -23.76 -12.30
C LEU A 20 3.02 -23.67 -13.70
N SER A 21 2.16 -22.66 -13.84
CA SER A 21 2.11 -21.90 -15.08
C SER A 21 3.52 -21.35 -15.31
N ALA A 22 4.12 -21.67 -16.45
CA ALA A 22 5.42 -21.14 -16.86
C ALA A 22 5.32 -19.66 -17.23
N GLY A 23 5.05 -18.82 -16.24
CA GLY A 23 5.54 -17.45 -16.19
C GLY A 23 6.57 -17.42 -15.07
N THR A 24 7.84 -17.25 -15.39
CA THR A 24 8.86 -17.00 -14.34
C THR A 24 8.52 -15.67 -13.68
N ASP A 25 7.75 -15.72 -12.59
CA ASP A 25 7.58 -14.56 -11.73
C ASP A 25 8.97 -14.19 -11.21
N SER A 26 9.48 -13.06 -11.69
CA SER A 26 10.82 -12.59 -11.33
C SER A 26 10.90 -12.11 -9.88
N LEU A 27 9.75 -12.01 -9.18
CA LEU A 27 9.65 -11.72 -7.75
C LEU A 27 8.72 -12.75 -7.07
N LEU A 28 9.32 -13.68 -6.33
CA LEU A 28 8.57 -14.67 -5.55
C LEU A 28 8.36 -14.16 -4.12
N LEU A 29 7.11 -14.13 -3.67
CA LEU A 29 6.73 -13.79 -2.29
C LEU A 29 6.22 -15.03 -1.57
N SER A 30 6.54 -15.16 -0.28
CA SER A 30 6.01 -16.23 0.57
C SER A 30 4.52 -16.07 0.90
N HIS A 31 4.00 -14.85 0.85
CA HIS A 31 2.63 -14.49 1.18
C HIS A 31 2.12 -13.45 0.18
N GLU A 32 0.94 -13.68 -0.39
CA GLU A 32 0.28 -12.76 -1.32
C GLU A 32 -0.36 -11.55 -0.59
N SER A 33 -0.83 -10.56 -1.34
CA SER A 33 -1.65 -9.47 -0.79
C SER A 33 -2.95 -10.05 -0.18
N GLY A 34 -3.36 -9.62 1.02
CA GLY A 34 -4.59 -10.12 1.63
C GLY A 34 -4.65 -10.03 3.15
N TRP A 35 -5.55 -10.83 3.72
CA TRP A 35 -5.82 -10.93 5.16
C TRP A 35 -5.02 -12.03 5.84
N TYR A 36 -4.62 -11.74 7.07
CA TYR A 36 -3.83 -12.64 7.91
C TYR A 36 -4.28 -12.53 9.37
N GLU A 37 -4.63 -13.67 9.97
CA GLU A 37 -5.09 -13.77 11.37
C GLU A 37 -3.99 -13.46 12.39
N ALA A 38 -2.72 -13.62 12.00
CA ALA A 38 -1.59 -13.46 12.91
C ALA A 38 -0.39 -12.85 12.18
N SER A 39 0.53 -12.28 12.96
CA SER A 39 1.80 -11.79 12.43
C SER A 39 2.60 -12.93 11.80
N PHE A 40 3.27 -12.66 10.69
CA PHE A 40 4.09 -13.63 9.98
C PHE A 40 5.42 -13.01 9.53
N LEU A 41 6.33 -13.87 9.09
CA LEU A 41 7.57 -13.46 8.46
C LEU A 41 7.38 -13.47 6.96
N LEU A 42 7.33 -12.30 6.34
CA LEU A 42 7.26 -12.17 4.89
C LEU A 42 8.66 -12.36 4.33
N GLU A 43 8.83 -13.38 3.49
CA GLU A 43 10.01 -13.62 2.68
C GLU A 43 9.77 -13.22 1.22
N ALA A 44 10.81 -12.73 0.57
CA ALA A 44 10.80 -12.39 -0.85
C ALA A 44 12.14 -12.74 -1.51
N SER A 45 12.08 -13.28 -2.73
CA SER A 45 13.26 -13.63 -3.53
C SER A 45 13.07 -13.26 -5.01
N SER A 46 14.18 -13.01 -5.70
CA SER A 46 14.18 -12.67 -7.12
C SER A 46 15.36 -13.36 -7.80
N ILE A 47 15.13 -13.92 -8.98
CA ILE A 47 16.17 -14.56 -9.79
C ILE A 47 16.83 -13.59 -10.78
N VAL A 48 16.25 -12.40 -10.99
CA VAL A 48 16.66 -11.46 -12.03
C VAL A 48 17.42 -10.27 -11.45
N GLY A 49 17.16 -9.89 -10.20
CA GLY A 49 17.78 -8.70 -9.63
C GLY A 49 17.66 -8.58 -8.12
N GLU A 50 18.17 -7.46 -7.62
CA GLU A 50 18.11 -7.11 -6.22
C GLU A 50 16.71 -6.56 -5.88
N ILE A 51 16.08 -7.06 -4.83
CA ILE A 51 14.78 -6.54 -4.38
C ILE A 51 15.02 -5.30 -3.51
N VAL A 52 14.31 -4.21 -3.85
CA VAL A 52 14.16 -3.01 -3.03
C VAL A 52 12.70 -2.82 -2.65
N TYR A 53 12.42 -2.05 -1.60
CA TYR A 53 11.03 -1.86 -1.15
C TYR A 53 10.78 -0.51 -0.49
N GLU A 54 9.51 -0.15 -0.38
CA GLU A 54 8.99 1.01 0.36
C GLU A 54 7.72 0.63 1.11
N ILE A 55 7.50 1.19 2.30
CA ILE A 55 6.32 0.90 3.16
C ILE A 55 5.46 2.13 3.47
N ASN A 56 5.84 3.29 2.95
CA ASN A 56 5.13 4.57 3.16
C ASN A 56 4.33 5.00 1.92
N GLY A 57 4.17 4.12 0.93
CA GLY A 57 3.44 4.37 -0.31
C GLY A 57 4.25 5.06 -1.42
N THR A 58 5.52 5.43 -1.20
CA THR A 58 6.40 5.92 -2.27
C THR A 58 6.71 4.82 -3.29
N THR A 59 6.95 5.22 -4.54
CA THR A 59 7.43 4.29 -5.57
C THR A 59 8.88 3.87 -5.27
N PRO A 60 9.20 2.56 -5.26
CA PRO A 60 10.56 2.09 -5.07
C PRO A 60 11.52 2.64 -6.12
N THR A 61 12.70 3.05 -5.69
CA THR A 61 13.76 3.56 -6.56
C THR A 61 15.04 2.78 -6.36
N ARG A 62 16.07 3.06 -7.17
CA ARG A 62 17.40 2.43 -7.05
C ARG A 62 18.09 2.72 -5.72
N ARG A 63 17.62 3.74 -5.00
CA ARG A 63 18.11 4.22 -3.70
C ARG A 63 17.24 3.75 -2.54
N SER A 64 16.13 3.08 -2.81
CA SER A 64 15.25 2.53 -1.79
C SER A 64 15.97 1.44 -0.97
N PRO A 65 15.53 1.19 0.27
CA PRO A 65 16.08 0.13 1.10
C PRO A 65 16.08 -1.23 0.39
N ARG A 66 17.20 -1.96 0.54
CA ARG A 66 17.35 -3.32 0.02
C ARG A 66 16.53 -4.28 0.89
N TRP A 67 15.81 -5.21 0.28
CA TRP A 67 15.15 -6.30 1.00
C TRP A 67 16.20 -7.29 1.53
N ARG A 68 16.11 -7.65 2.82
CA ARG A 68 17.14 -8.46 3.51
C ARG A 68 16.62 -9.86 3.84
N GLY A 69 16.09 -10.54 2.83
CA GLY A 69 15.53 -11.89 2.94
C GLY A 69 14.11 -11.91 3.49
N SER A 70 13.89 -11.33 4.67
CA SER A 70 12.56 -11.30 5.27
C SER A 70 12.27 -10.11 6.18
N MET A 71 10.97 -9.88 6.44
CA MET A 71 10.46 -8.83 7.31
C MET A 71 9.27 -9.36 8.11
N LYS A 72 9.23 -9.07 9.43
CA LYS A 72 8.05 -9.36 10.24
C LYS A 72 6.92 -8.38 9.88
N VAL A 73 5.79 -8.92 9.45
CA VAL A 73 4.55 -8.16 9.22
C VAL A 73 3.60 -8.49 10.37
N ASN A 74 3.32 -7.51 11.22
CA ASN A 74 2.54 -7.69 12.44
C ASN A 74 1.39 -6.68 12.59
N SER A 75 1.13 -5.90 11.55
CA SER A 75 0.03 -4.93 11.46
C SER A 75 -0.28 -4.66 9.99
N THR A 76 -1.38 -3.95 9.74
CA THR A 76 -1.73 -3.47 8.40
C THR A 76 -0.55 -2.73 7.75
N THR A 77 -0.05 -3.27 6.64
CA THR A 77 1.15 -2.77 5.97
C THR A 77 0.96 -2.83 4.46
N LEU A 78 1.18 -1.69 3.79
CA LEU A 78 1.33 -1.65 2.34
C LEU A 78 2.81 -1.71 1.99
N ILE A 79 3.24 -2.72 1.24
CA ILE A 79 4.62 -2.88 0.80
C ILE A 79 4.66 -2.76 -0.72
N ARG A 80 5.47 -1.83 -1.22
CA ARG A 80 5.77 -1.68 -2.64
C ARG A 80 7.15 -2.26 -2.89
N PHE A 81 7.22 -3.34 -3.67
CA PHE A 81 8.45 -3.98 -4.09
C PHE A 81 8.90 -3.46 -5.44
N GLY A 82 10.22 -3.36 -5.63
CA GLY A 82 10.85 -3.16 -6.92
C GLY A 82 11.99 -4.16 -7.13
N VAL A 83 12.08 -4.75 -8.32
CA VAL A 83 13.25 -5.57 -8.71
C VAL A 83 14.22 -4.68 -9.47
N LYS A 84 15.44 -4.54 -8.93
CA LYS A 84 16.52 -3.74 -9.48
C LYS A 84 17.51 -4.62 -10.25
N HIS A 85 17.62 -4.40 -11.55
CA HIS A 85 18.60 -5.04 -12.43
C HIS A 85 19.38 -3.97 -13.20
N GLU A 86 20.72 -4.06 -13.23
CA GLU A 86 21.60 -3.09 -13.93
C GLU A 86 21.28 -1.61 -13.64
N SER A 87 21.04 -1.29 -12.37
CA SER A 87 20.62 0.06 -11.97
C SER A 87 19.33 0.52 -12.67
N LYS A 88 18.41 -0.38 -12.99
CA LYS A 88 17.04 -0.09 -13.42
C LYS A 88 16.04 -0.82 -12.53
N ILE A 89 14.90 -0.20 -12.22
CA ILE A 89 13.77 -0.93 -11.65
C ILE A 89 13.05 -1.52 -12.85
N ILE A 90 12.96 -2.84 -12.91
CA ILE A 90 12.43 -3.58 -14.07
C ILE A 90 11.08 -4.24 -13.78
N LEU A 91 10.74 -4.39 -12.51
CA LEU A 91 9.45 -4.89 -12.03
C LEU A 91 9.05 -4.11 -10.79
N GLU A 92 7.75 -3.83 -10.66
CA GLU A 92 7.13 -3.32 -9.44
C GLU A 92 5.94 -4.21 -9.06
N LYS A 93 5.75 -4.49 -7.77
CA LYS A 93 4.59 -5.20 -7.23
C LYS A 93 4.18 -4.54 -5.92
N THR A 94 2.89 -4.27 -5.72
CA THR A 94 2.38 -3.72 -4.45
C THR A 94 1.55 -4.77 -3.73
N CYS A 95 1.81 -5.00 -2.44
CA CYS A 95 1.04 -5.92 -1.61
C CYS A 95 0.49 -5.17 -0.40
N LEU A 96 -0.79 -5.36 -0.12
CA LEU A 96 -1.43 -4.92 1.11
C LEU A 96 -1.60 -6.14 2.02
N TYR A 97 -1.02 -6.07 3.20
CA TYR A 97 -1.20 -7.07 4.24
C TYR A 97 -2.10 -6.51 5.32
N LEU A 98 -3.27 -7.12 5.53
CA LEU A 98 -4.23 -6.79 6.58
C LEU A 98 -4.08 -7.82 7.70
N VAL A 99 -3.27 -7.49 8.72
CA VAL A 99 -2.98 -8.39 9.84
C VAL A 99 -3.88 -8.05 11.02
N ASP A 100 -4.52 -9.06 11.60
CA ASP A 100 -5.44 -8.91 12.75
C ASP A 100 -6.49 -7.82 12.47
N PHE A 101 -7.06 -7.87 11.25
CA PHE A 101 -7.98 -6.89 10.73
C PHE A 101 -9.26 -7.57 10.27
N GLU A 102 -10.31 -7.46 11.08
CA GLU A 102 -11.63 -7.97 10.74
C GLU A 102 -12.48 -6.87 10.07
N SER A 103 -13.16 -7.21 8.98
CA SER A 103 -14.12 -6.32 8.33
C SER A 103 -15.22 -7.11 7.63
N THR A 104 -16.45 -6.64 7.78
CA THR A 104 -17.62 -7.14 7.03
C THR A 104 -17.88 -6.35 5.75
N ILE A 105 -17.14 -5.28 5.53
CA ILE A 105 -17.22 -4.44 4.32
C ILE A 105 -15.90 -4.47 3.55
N PRO A 106 -15.93 -4.19 2.24
CA PRO A 106 -14.72 -4.07 1.43
C PRO A 106 -13.75 -3.01 1.94
N VAL A 107 -12.46 -3.27 1.75
CA VAL A 107 -11.36 -2.38 2.13
C VAL A 107 -10.79 -1.72 0.88
N LEU A 108 -10.85 -0.40 0.82
CA LEU A 108 -10.16 0.40 -0.18
C LEU A 108 -8.87 0.96 0.41
N SER A 109 -7.73 0.52 -0.09
CA SER A 109 -6.41 1.04 0.26
C SER A 109 -5.88 1.96 -0.83
N LEU A 110 -5.35 3.11 -0.41
CA LEU A 110 -4.78 4.13 -1.27
C LEU A 110 -3.31 4.36 -0.90
N GLY A 111 -2.41 3.79 -1.69
CA GLY A 111 -0.97 3.87 -1.50
C GLY A 111 -0.33 5.00 -2.30
N THR A 112 0.12 6.07 -1.64
CA THR A 112 0.84 7.16 -2.31
C THR A 112 1.93 7.73 -1.43
N ALA A 113 2.93 8.38 -2.04
CA ALA A 113 3.98 9.07 -1.31
C ALA A 113 3.36 10.12 -0.35
N PRO A 114 3.82 10.24 0.91
CA PRO A 114 3.25 11.22 1.85
C PRO A 114 3.31 12.66 1.34
N ALA A 115 4.36 12.98 0.57
CA ALA A 115 4.53 14.28 -0.08
C ALA A 115 3.41 14.59 -1.10
N ASN A 116 2.77 13.60 -1.70
CA ASN A 116 1.63 13.84 -2.59
C ASN A 116 0.40 14.34 -1.84
N LEU A 117 0.31 14.06 -0.54
CA LEU A 117 -0.79 14.50 0.31
C LEU A 117 -0.43 15.76 1.11
N PHE A 118 0.75 15.80 1.71
CA PHE A 118 1.05 16.77 2.78
C PHE A 118 2.21 17.75 2.50
N ASP A 119 2.85 17.66 1.34
CA ASP A 119 3.90 18.62 0.99
C ASP A 119 3.35 20.04 0.78
N SER A 120 4.09 21.07 1.22
CA SER A 120 3.63 22.47 1.12
C SER A 120 3.50 22.99 -0.31
N VAL A 121 4.19 22.38 -1.28
CA VAL A 121 4.21 22.78 -2.69
C VAL A 121 3.28 21.91 -3.52
N LYS A 122 3.33 20.58 -3.34
CA LYS A 122 2.55 19.63 -4.16
C LYS A 122 1.49 18.84 -3.40
N GLY A 123 1.46 18.88 -2.08
CA GLY A 123 0.50 18.11 -1.28
C GLY A 123 -0.92 18.60 -1.48
N ILE A 124 -1.85 17.69 -1.79
CA ILE A 124 -3.26 18.05 -2.09
C ILE A 124 -4.14 18.23 -0.86
N TYR A 125 -3.68 17.90 0.35
CA TYR A 125 -4.47 18.00 1.60
C TYR A 125 -4.17 19.23 2.45
N VAL A 126 -3.13 19.99 2.13
CA VAL A 126 -2.66 21.11 2.97
C VAL A 126 -3.07 22.47 2.42
N PRO A 127 -3.06 23.55 3.23
CA PRO A 127 -3.16 24.90 2.69
C PRO A 127 -2.03 25.17 1.69
N GLY A 128 -0.80 24.77 2.02
CA GLY A 128 0.36 25.00 1.17
C GLY A 128 0.90 26.42 1.24
N HIS A 129 2.06 26.63 0.61
CA HIS A 129 2.85 27.86 0.75
C HIS A 129 2.22 29.11 0.09
N ARG A 130 1.23 28.94 -0.79
CA ARG A 130 0.53 30.04 -1.49
C ARG A 130 -0.81 30.40 -0.85
N ALA A 131 -1.19 29.70 0.21
CA ALA A 131 -2.44 29.96 0.91
C ALA A 131 -2.38 31.27 1.70
N TYR A 132 -3.46 32.03 1.67
CA TYR A 132 -3.62 33.22 2.50
C TYR A 132 -5.08 33.38 2.94
N ARG A 133 -5.31 34.15 4.00
CA ARG A 133 -6.66 34.55 4.44
C ARG A 133 -6.94 35.96 3.94
N ASP A 134 -8.04 36.13 3.22
CA ASP A 134 -8.51 37.46 2.82
C ASP A 134 -9.27 38.10 4.00
N THR A 135 -8.61 39.02 4.70
CA THR A 135 -9.18 39.71 5.86
C THR A 135 -10.18 40.79 5.48
N THR A 136 -10.34 41.11 4.18
CA THR A 136 -11.25 42.15 3.70
C THR A 136 -12.68 41.64 3.44
N LYS A 137 -12.89 40.32 3.44
CA LYS A 137 -14.20 39.68 3.20
C LYS A 137 -14.77 39.05 4.47
N THR A 138 -15.74 39.70 5.10
CA THR A 138 -16.33 39.30 6.39
C THR A 138 -17.05 37.94 6.41
N ALA A 139 -17.50 37.40 5.28
CA ALA A 139 -18.11 36.05 5.21
C ALA A 139 -17.23 34.97 4.56
N VAL A 140 -16.11 35.35 3.91
CA VAL A 140 -15.19 34.43 3.19
C VAL A 140 -13.84 34.29 3.91
N SER A 141 -13.58 35.09 4.95
CA SER A 141 -12.31 35.13 5.71
C SER A 141 -11.99 33.88 6.54
N VAL A 142 -12.95 32.96 6.69
CA VAL A 142 -12.75 31.71 7.46
C VAL A 142 -11.93 30.68 6.67
N TYR A 143 -11.90 30.77 5.35
CA TYR A 143 -11.20 29.81 4.50
C TYR A 143 -9.95 30.40 3.85
N TYR A 144 -8.94 29.54 3.64
CA TYR A 144 -7.76 29.93 2.89
C TYR A 144 -8.09 30.08 1.40
N ALA A 145 -7.80 31.24 0.85
CA ALA A 145 -7.70 31.44 -0.59
C ALA A 145 -6.41 30.78 -1.11
N ASN A 146 -6.42 30.33 -2.38
CA ASN A 146 -5.28 29.67 -3.04
C ASN A 146 -4.68 28.46 -2.31
N ALA A 147 -5.43 27.81 -1.43
CA ALA A 147 -4.97 26.60 -0.78
C ALA A 147 -4.76 25.43 -1.76
N ASN A 148 -3.80 24.54 -1.49
CA ASN A 148 -3.53 23.39 -2.36
C ASN A 148 -4.76 22.48 -2.50
N TYR A 149 -5.51 22.26 -1.41
CA TYR A 149 -6.73 21.45 -1.44
C TYR A 149 -7.87 22.05 -2.27
N THR A 150 -7.80 23.33 -2.69
CA THR A 150 -8.78 23.91 -3.64
C THR A 150 -8.36 23.77 -5.09
N GLN A 151 -7.14 23.32 -5.35
CA GLN A 151 -6.61 23.12 -6.70
C GLN A 151 -7.19 21.85 -7.34
N LYS A 152 -7.15 21.78 -8.67
CA LYS A 152 -7.54 20.57 -9.45
C LYS A 152 -6.33 19.67 -9.72
N TRP A 153 -5.48 19.51 -8.72
CA TRP A 153 -4.24 18.75 -8.83
C TRP A 153 -4.49 17.26 -8.65
N GLU A 154 -3.86 16.44 -9.49
CA GLU A 154 -3.92 14.98 -9.45
C GLU A 154 -2.57 14.39 -9.07
N ARG A 155 -2.57 13.31 -8.28
CA ARG A 155 -1.38 12.63 -7.78
C ARG A 155 -1.47 11.14 -8.03
N ASP A 156 -0.35 10.53 -8.32
CA ASP A 156 -0.30 9.08 -8.50
C ASP A 156 -0.68 8.37 -7.20
N VAL A 157 -1.50 7.33 -7.31
CA VAL A 157 -1.90 6.46 -6.21
C VAL A 157 -1.95 5.02 -6.69
N GLN A 158 -1.54 4.10 -5.84
CA GLN A 158 -1.83 2.68 -6.01
C GLN A 158 -3.15 2.37 -5.31
N VAL A 159 -4.08 1.76 -6.03
CA VAL A 159 -5.38 1.35 -5.51
C VAL A 159 -5.39 -0.16 -5.32
N ASN A 160 -5.65 -0.60 -4.09
CA ASN A 160 -5.99 -1.98 -3.78
C ASN A 160 -7.42 -2.01 -3.23
N TYR A 161 -8.30 -2.83 -3.80
CA TYR A 161 -9.66 -3.04 -3.30
C TYR A 161 -9.82 -4.51 -2.95
N LEU A 162 -10.11 -4.78 -1.69
CA LEU A 162 -10.23 -6.12 -1.19
C LEU A 162 -11.63 -6.36 -0.65
N VAL A 163 -12.24 -7.47 -1.03
CA VAL A 163 -13.59 -7.87 -0.62
C VAL A 163 -13.50 -9.07 0.33
N PRO A 164 -14.09 -8.99 1.54
CA PRO A 164 -14.13 -10.12 2.47
C PRO A 164 -14.67 -11.39 1.81
N GLY A 165 -13.92 -12.48 1.88
CA GLY A 165 -14.27 -13.76 1.25
C GLY A 165 -13.87 -13.91 -0.21
N GLU A 166 -13.54 -12.83 -0.92
CA GLU A 166 -13.10 -12.86 -2.33
C GLU A 166 -11.62 -12.52 -2.52
N GLY A 167 -10.99 -11.83 -1.56
CA GLY A 167 -9.59 -11.42 -1.66
C GLY A 167 -9.43 -10.05 -2.32
N GLU A 168 -8.26 -9.81 -2.93
CA GLU A 168 -7.98 -8.59 -3.69
C GLU A 168 -8.63 -8.67 -5.09
N VAL A 169 -9.57 -7.77 -5.38
CA VAL A 169 -10.32 -7.76 -6.65
C VAL A 169 -9.95 -6.58 -7.56
N ILE A 170 -9.30 -5.53 -7.02
CA ILE A 170 -8.69 -4.46 -7.82
C ILE A 170 -7.27 -4.23 -7.34
N HIS A 171 -6.35 -4.13 -8.29
CA HIS A 171 -4.95 -3.77 -8.09
C HIS A 171 -4.49 -2.94 -9.29
N GLN A 172 -4.44 -1.61 -9.15
CA GLN A 172 -4.00 -0.77 -10.27
C GLN A 172 -3.45 0.59 -9.82
N ALA A 173 -2.59 1.16 -10.65
CA ALA A 173 -2.23 2.56 -10.56
C ALA A 173 -3.39 3.44 -11.03
N ALA A 174 -3.60 4.58 -10.36
CA ALA A 174 -4.64 5.55 -10.68
C ALA A 174 -4.20 6.98 -10.33
N GLY A 175 -5.05 7.95 -10.67
CA GLY A 175 -4.92 9.34 -10.25
C GLY A 175 -5.80 9.65 -9.04
N LEU A 176 -5.28 10.41 -8.08
CA LEU A 176 -5.96 10.84 -6.87
C LEU A 176 -6.07 12.36 -6.85
N ARG A 177 -7.28 12.90 -6.63
CA ARG A 177 -7.48 14.33 -6.42
C ARG A 177 -8.60 14.66 -5.45
N ILE A 178 -8.48 15.84 -4.82
CA ILE A 178 -9.57 16.42 -4.05
C ILE A 178 -10.71 16.83 -4.99
N PHE A 179 -11.94 16.49 -4.60
CA PHE A 179 -13.17 16.85 -5.28
C PHE A 179 -14.10 17.70 -4.38
N GLY A 180 -15.12 18.30 -4.98
CA GLY A 180 -16.14 19.10 -4.28
C GLY A 180 -16.01 20.60 -4.51
N GLY A 181 -16.76 21.38 -3.73
CA GLY A 181 -16.72 22.84 -3.68
C GLY A 181 -16.32 23.31 -2.28
N LEU A 182 -17.30 23.71 -1.47
CA LEU A 182 -17.06 24.09 -0.07
C LEU A 182 -16.53 22.93 0.79
N THR A 183 -16.91 21.68 0.49
CA THR A 183 -16.46 20.48 1.22
C THR A 183 -14.95 20.27 1.16
N ARG A 184 -14.23 20.93 0.25
CA ARG A 184 -12.76 20.93 0.21
C ARG A 184 -12.14 21.55 1.45
N HIS A 185 -12.88 22.32 2.24
CA HIS A 185 -12.38 22.92 3.48
C HIS A 185 -12.57 22.02 4.70
N SER A 186 -13.36 20.93 4.61
CA SER A 186 -13.59 19.97 5.69
C SER A 186 -12.37 19.08 5.94
N ALA A 187 -12.20 18.54 7.15
CA ALA A 187 -11.13 17.58 7.45
C ALA A 187 -11.27 16.30 6.60
N GLU A 188 -12.49 15.77 6.53
CA GLU A 188 -12.87 14.66 5.65
C GLU A 188 -13.13 15.18 4.24
N LYS A 189 -12.16 14.96 3.35
CA LYS A 189 -12.21 15.46 1.98
C LYS A 189 -12.83 14.42 1.05
N SER A 190 -13.72 14.86 0.17
CA SER A 190 -14.16 14.03 -0.96
C SER A 190 -13.00 13.80 -1.93
N LEU A 191 -12.82 12.55 -2.34
CA LEU A 191 -11.80 12.14 -3.30
C LEU A 191 -12.42 11.76 -4.64
N ARG A 192 -11.67 11.98 -5.72
CA ARG A 192 -11.93 11.37 -7.02
C ARG A 192 -10.74 10.51 -7.39
N ILE A 193 -11.04 9.28 -7.77
CA ILE A 193 -10.15 8.16 -8.09
C ILE A 193 -10.72 7.48 -9.33
#